data_AF-A0A8T2RGG5-F1
#
_entry.id   AF-A0A8T2RGG5-F1
#
_cell.length_a   1.000
_cell.length_b   1.000
_cell.length_c   1.000
_cell.angle_alpha   90.00
_cell.angle_beta   90.00
_cell.angle_gamma   90.00
#
_symmetry.space_group_name_H-M   'P 1'
#
loop_
_entity.id
_entity.type
_entity.pdbx_description
1 polymer ?
#
loop_
_entity_poly.entity_id
_entity_poly.type
_entity_poly.pdbx_seq_one_letter_code
_entity_poly.pdbx_strand_id
1 'polypeptide(L)'
;MASRDSSRNLQQLQGILSVLPPFFFACVALWFFSFLVQHSASPRQHLESGYSGNRPSDRLGTNAWSLKRNSESYETESEDFGGLPNLSCDLSSGRWVRAKRRKPSYDDGCRDIFKGWNCLRNNKSNARDILTWVWKPWQCNLPKMNATLFLERFKNKRIGFVGDSLNRNMYASFVCSLKQASQNVRKWRPAGADKALTFLDYNLTVAYHRTNLLARYGEWEAKDDGGALEKLGFVKGYRVDVDVPQSTWAEAPLFHDVLVLNTGHWWWAPEKFDPEKSPMLFFKRGEPIIPVKSPEEGLDMVLKYMLTYIERRMSAQGFMFLRTQSPRHFEGADWNEGGTCHRRKPLEEKEAVSWFSLSKRPGPNAEMNQANLHLSKAIRGTSFELLNISFLSSLRADAHPSLSAGKLHEDCMHWCLPGVTDTWNDMLVVRLLQLQKVSASDVEDSGF
;
A
#
# COMPACT_ATOMS: atom_id res chain seq x y z
N MET A 1 -18.37 -84.02 -21.80
CA MET A 1 -17.34 -84.59 -20.90
C MET A 1 -16.96 -83.48 -19.91
N ALA A 2 -17.72 -83.29 -18.85
CA ALA A 2 -17.65 -84.03 -17.58
C ALA A 2 -16.44 -83.62 -16.70
N SER A 3 -16.73 -82.66 -15.80
CA SER A 3 -16.31 -82.55 -14.38
C SER A 3 -14.84 -82.46 -13.96
N ARG A 4 -14.64 -81.68 -12.88
CA ARG A 4 -13.46 -81.52 -11.99
C ARG A 4 -12.44 -80.55 -12.59
N ASP A 5 -12.31 -79.34 -12.08
CA ASP A 5 -11.66 -79.12 -10.79
C ASP A 5 -12.17 -77.85 -10.08
N SER A 6 -13.00 -78.05 -9.06
CA SER A 6 -13.32 -77.06 -8.04
C SER A 6 -12.57 -77.50 -6.79
N SER A 7 -11.50 -76.80 -6.43
CA SER A 7 -10.94 -76.69 -5.07
C SER A 7 -9.46 -76.31 -5.08
N ARG A 8 -9.11 -75.13 -5.61
CA ARG A 8 -7.85 -74.41 -5.28
C ARG A 8 -7.86 -73.10 -6.06
N ASN A 9 -8.53 -72.10 -5.50
CA ASN A 9 -8.30 -70.66 -5.67
C ASN A 9 -9.42 -69.82 -5.01
N LEU A 10 -10.08 -70.39 -3.99
CA LEU A 10 -11.09 -69.74 -3.15
C LEU A 10 -10.56 -69.60 -1.70
N GLN A 11 -9.27 -69.28 -1.58
CA GLN A 11 -8.58 -69.00 -0.31
C GLN A 11 -7.49 -67.93 -0.42
N GLN A 12 -7.61 -67.01 -1.39
CA GLN A 12 -6.66 -65.91 -1.53
C GLN A 12 -7.31 -64.57 -1.93
N LEU A 13 -8.49 -64.28 -1.37
CA LEU A 13 -9.15 -62.97 -1.43
C LEU A 13 -10.12 -62.77 -0.23
N GLN A 14 -9.66 -63.11 0.98
CA GLN A 14 -10.37 -62.78 2.23
C GLN A 14 -9.37 -62.37 3.30
N GLY A 15 -8.96 -61.10 3.28
CA GLY A 15 -8.26 -60.53 4.42
C GLY A 15 -7.50 -59.24 4.19
N ILE A 16 -8.15 -58.18 3.69
CA ILE A 16 -7.93 -56.77 4.10
C ILE A 16 -9.21 -55.98 3.78
N LEU A 17 -10.24 -56.11 4.61
CA LEU A 17 -11.44 -55.24 4.54
C LEU A 17 -12.05 -55.18 5.95
N SER A 18 -11.31 -54.62 6.89
CA SER A 18 -11.80 -54.40 8.26
C SER A 18 -10.95 -53.42 9.07
N VAL A 19 -10.70 -52.18 8.58
CA VAL A 19 -10.39 -51.03 9.45
C VAL A 19 -10.77 -49.70 8.77
N LEU A 20 -12.03 -49.23 8.86
CA LEU A 20 -12.38 -47.79 8.77
C LEU A 20 -13.62 -47.51 9.66
N PRO A 21 -13.68 -46.43 10.46
CA PRO A 21 -14.74 -46.19 11.46
C PRO A 21 -16.02 -45.53 10.88
N PRO A 22 -17.18 -45.65 11.56
CA PRO A 22 -18.51 -45.30 11.04
C PRO A 22 -18.88 -43.82 11.23
N PHE A 23 -18.02 -42.88 10.86
CA PHE A 23 -18.33 -41.43 10.93
C PHE A 23 -18.48 -40.74 9.57
N PHE A 24 -18.29 -41.46 8.47
CA PHE A 24 -18.30 -40.88 7.13
C PHE A 24 -19.70 -40.76 6.47
N PHE A 25 -20.74 -41.36 7.05
CA PHE A 25 -22.09 -41.34 6.48
C PHE A 25 -23.06 -40.34 7.12
N ALA A 26 -22.69 -39.66 8.22
CA ALA A 26 -23.54 -38.67 8.88
C ALA A 26 -23.41 -37.24 8.29
N CYS A 27 -22.28 -36.91 7.66
CA CYS A 27 -22.02 -35.54 7.17
C CYS A 27 -22.66 -35.21 5.82
N VAL A 28 -23.03 -36.22 5.02
CA VAL A 28 -23.66 -36.00 3.70
C VAL A 28 -25.17 -35.77 3.83
N ALA A 29 -25.82 -36.29 4.88
CA ALA A 29 -27.25 -36.14 5.10
C ALA A 29 -27.66 -34.76 5.66
N LEU A 30 -26.79 -34.10 6.44
CA LEU A 30 -27.07 -32.77 7.01
C LEU A 30 -26.92 -31.63 5.99
N TRP A 31 -26.14 -31.84 4.93
CA TRP A 31 -25.96 -30.84 3.86
C TRP A 31 -27.18 -30.73 2.94
N PHE A 32 -27.89 -31.84 2.71
CA PHE A 32 -29.12 -31.85 1.90
C PHE A 32 -30.34 -31.25 2.61
N PHE A 33 -30.42 -31.32 3.94
CA PHE A 33 -31.56 -30.77 4.70
C PHE A 33 -31.51 -29.24 4.84
N SER A 34 -30.33 -28.62 4.93
CA SER A 34 -30.21 -27.15 4.95
C SER A 34 -30.46 -26.49 3.59
N PHE A 35 -30.21 -27.20 2.48
CA PHE A 35 -30.45 -26.68 1.13
C PHE A 35 -31.94 -26.59 0.77
N LEU A 36 -32.78 -27.48 1.33
CA LEU A 36 -34.23 -27.50 1.11
C LEU A 36 -35.02 -26.49 1.96
N VAL A 37 -34.49 -26.04 3.11
CA VAL A 37 -35.17 -25.07 3.98
C VAL A 37 -35.00 -23.62 3.49
N GLN A 38 -34.01 -23.31 2.66
CA GLN A 38 -33.78 -21.96 2.12
C GLN A 38 -34.54 -21.63 0.82
N HIS A 39 -35.19 -22.59 0.17
CA HIS A 39 -35.89 -22.37 -1.11
C HIS A 39 -37.42 -22.41 -1.03
N SER A 40 -38.01 -22.45 0.16
CA SER A 40 -39.47 -22.32 0.36
C SER A 40 -39.82 -20.99 1.01
N ALA A 41 -39.66 -19.88 0.28
CA ALA A 41 -40.26 -18.59 0.63
C ALA A 41 -40.69 -17.87 -0.66
N SER A 42 -41.98 -17.99 -1.00
CA SER A 42 -42.64 -17.26 -2.08
C SER A 42 -42.99 -15.83 -1.64
N PRO A 43 -43.07 -14.84 -2.57
CA PRO A 43 -43.23 -13.43 -2.24
C PRO A 43 -44.69 -13.09 -1.90
N ARG A 44 -44.93 -12.37 -0.80
CA ARG A 44 -46.23 -11.72 -0.56
C ARG A 44 -46.33 -10.42 -1.35
N GLN A 45 -47.33 -10.39 -2.22
CA GLN A 45 -47.85 -9.22 -2.92
C GLN A 45 -48.58 -8.28 -1.93
N HIS A 46 -48.42 -6.97 -2.11
CA HIS A 46 -49.39 -5.96 -1.69
C HIS A 46 -49.56 -4.94 -2.83
N LEU A 47 -50.64 -5.09 -3.60
CA LEU A 47 -51.40 -4.00 -4.25
C LEU A 47 -52.28 -3.37 -3.15
N GLU A 48 -52.80 -2.14 -3.19
CA GLU A 48 -52.73 -0.95 -4.05
C GLU A 48 -53.37 0.19 -3.21
N SER A 49 -53.02 1.44 -3.46
CA SER A 49 -54.05 2.47 -3.73
C SER A 49 -53.40 3.72 -4.31
N GLY A 50 -53.92 4.13 -5.46
CA GLY A 50 -53.45 5.28 -6.22
C GLY A 50 -54.03 6.60 -5.71
N TYR A 51 -53.36 7.68 -6.10
CA TYR A 51 -54.01 8.96 -6.30
C TYR A 51 -53.30 9.70 -7.45
N SER A 52 -54.05 9.97 -8.51
CA SER A 52 -53.62 10.75 -9.67
C SER A 52 -53.67 12.25 -9.36
N GLY A 53 -52.72 13.02 -9.89
CA GLY A 53 -52.79 14.49 -9.82
C GLY A 53 -51.67 15.19 -10.59
N ASN A 54 -51.93 15.45 -11.87
CA ASN A 54 -51.52 16.59 -12.71
C ASN A 54 -50.09 17.16 -12.68
N ARG A 55 -49.52 17.25 -13.91
CA ARG A 55 -48.43 18.16 -14.33
C ARG A 55 -48.81 19.63 -14.14
N PRO A 56 -47.81 20.53 -14.02
CA PRO A 56 -47.29 21.27 -15.18
C PRO A 56 -45.76 21.22 -15.24
N SER A 57 -45.13 20.93 -16.39
CA SER A 57 -44.60 21.91 -17.34
C SER A 57 -43.92 23.11 -16.67
N ASP A 58 -42.59 23.12 -16.63
CA ASP A 58 -41.87 24.37 -16.84
C ASP A 58 -40.55 24.19 -17.59
N ARG A 59 -40.39 25.09 -18.56
CA ARG A 59 -39.29 25.26 -19.51
C ARG A 59 -38.08 25.80 -18.78
N LEU A 60 -36.88 25.40 -19.19
CA LEU A 60 -35.62 26.16 -19.15
C LEU A 60 -34.67 25.37 -20.07
N GLY A 61 -34.36 25.83 -21.28
CA GLY A 61 -33.49 26.97 -21.51
C GLY A 61 -32.20 26.42 -22.13
N THR A 62 -32.24 26.20 -23.45
CA THR A 62 -31.11 25.77 -24.28
C THR A 62 -30.01 26.82 -24.26
N ASN A 63 -28.78 26.45 -23.93
CA ASN A 63 -27.58 27.16 -24.34
C ASN A 63 -26.50 26.15 -24.76
N ALA A 64 -26.44 25.92 -26.06
CA ALA A 64 -25.39 25.17 -26.73
C ALA A 64 -24.11 26.01 -26.77
N TRP A 65 -23.05 25.56 -26.09
CA TRP A 65 -21.70 26.08 -26.28
C TRP A 65 -20.95 25.18 -27.25
N SER A 66 -20.62 25.76 -28.40
CA SER A 66 -19.88 25.13 -29.49
C SER A 66 -18.42 24.89 -29.09
N LEU A 67 -17.99 23.63 -29.14
CA LEU A 67 -16.59 23.25 -28.99
C LEU A 67 -15.86 23.45 -30.34
N LYS A 68 -15.16 24.59 -30.49
CA LYS A 68 -14.12 24.73 -31.51
C LYS A 68 -12.91 23.90 -31.10
N ARG A 69 -12.62 22.86 -31.89
CA ARG A 69 -11.36 22.10 -31.87
C ARG A 69 -10.28 22.96 -32.52
N ASN A 70 -9.30 23.44 -31.75
CA ASN A 70 -8.00 23.84 -32.30
C ASN A 70 -7.03 22.68 -32.11
N SER A 71 -6.51 22.18 -33.23
CA SER A 71 -5.36 21.29 -33.29
C SER A 71 -4.10 22.14 -33.33
N GLU A 72 -3.33 22.17 -32.25
CA GLU A 72 -1.97 22.68 -32.27
C GLU A 72 -1.00 21.51 -32.08
N SER A 73 -0.20 21.30 -33.13
CA SER A 73 0.98 20.45 -33.17
C SER A 73 2.05 21.05 -32.26
N TYR A 74 2.50 20.30 -31.25
CA TYR A 74 3.65 20.67 -30.44
C TYR A 74 4.91 20.15 -31.10
N GLU A 75 5.73 21.06 -31.61
CA GLU A 75 7.12 20.82 -31.95
C GLU A 75 7.96 20.69 -30.66
N THR A 76 8.98 19.84 -30.74
CA THR A 76 9.92 19.49 -29.68
C THR A 76 10.94 20.59 -29.47
N GLU A 77 10.90 21.25 -28.32
CA GLU A 77 11.99 22.09 -27.82
C GLU A 77 12.82 21.37 -26.75
N SER A 78 14.07 21.82 -26.68
CA SER A 78 15.31 21.28 -26.11
C SER A 78 15.32 20.70 -24.68
N GLU A 79 16.21 19.73 -24.47
CA GLU A 79 16.61 19.12 -23.18
C GLU A 79 17.47 20.05 -22.31
N ASP A 80 16.88 21.15 -21.83
CA ASP A 80 17.32 21.82 -20.59
C ASP A 80 16.12 21.79 -19.63
N PHE A 81 16.36 21.77 -18.31
CA PHE A 81 15.34 21.56 -17.28
C PHE A 81 14.01 22.23 -17.65
N GLY A 82 13.03 21.44 -18.13
CA GLY A 82 11.63 21.88 -18.10
C GLY A 82 11.36 22.30 -16.67
N GLY A 83 11.16 23.60 -16.46
CA GLY A 83 11.36 24.25 -15.16
C GLY A 83 10.75 23.42 -14.02
N LEU A 84 11.56 23.15 -12.98
CA LEU A 84 11.06 22.46 -11.80
C LEU A 84 9.74 23.11 -11.36
N PRO A 85 8.70 22.32 -11.07
CA PRO A 85 7.42 22.87 -10.65
C PRO A 85 7.60 23.88 -9.52
N ASN A 86 6.76 24.92 -9.51
CA ASN A 86 6.74 25.87 -8.41
C ASN A 86 6.54 25.12 -7.08
N LEU A 87 7.19 25.56 -6.01
CA LEU A 87 7.04 25.06 -4.65
C LEU A 87 5.57 25.03 -4.18
N SER A 88 4.75 25.95 -4.71
CA SER A 88 3.32 26.04 -4.44
C SER A 88 2.45 25.03 -5.19
N CYS A 89 2.99 24.30 -6.18
CA CYS A 89 2.21 23.32 -6.92
C CYS A 89 1.91 22.09 -6.05
N ASP A 90 0.62 21.81 -5.84
CA ASP A 90 0.18 20.55 -5.26
C ASP A 90 0.31 19.40 -6.27
N LEU A 91 1.38 18.61 -6.11
CA LEU A 91 1.65 17.43 -6.94
C LEU A 91 0.65 16.29 -6.69
N SER A 92 -0.11 16.32 -5.59
CA SER A 92 -1.05 15.26 -5.18
C SER A 92 -2.46 15.44 -5.76
N SER A 93 -2.76 16.62 -6.30
CA SER A 93 -4.06 16.94 -6.91
C SER A 93 -3.95 17.07 -8.43
N GLY A 94 -4.69 16.23 -9.15
CA GLY A 94 -4.54 16.07 -10.58
C GLY A 94 -5.44 14.99 -11.15
N ARG A 95 -5.06 14.49 -12.32
CA ARG A 95 -5.73 13.37 -13.00
C ARG A 95 -4.75 12.47 -13.74
N TRP A 96 -5.15 11.22 -13.94
CA TRP A 96 -4.45 10.32 -14.84
C TRP A 96 -4.86 10.56 -16.29
N VAL A 97 -3.87 10.67 -17.17
CA VAL A 97 -4.05 10.84 -18.62
C VAL A 97 -3.30 9.73 -19.37
N ARG A 98 -3.82 9.33 -20.53
CA ARG A 98 -3.12 8.37 -21.38
C ARG A 98 -2.09 9.08 -22.26
N ALA A 99 -0.84 8.61 -22.20
CA ALA A 99 0.21 8.97 -23.14
C ALA A 99 0.21 8.00 -24.32
N LYS A 100 0.29 8.54 -25.55
CA LYS A 100 0.30 7.73 -26.79
C LYS A 100 1.57 6.87 -26.94
N ARG A 101 2.71 7.35 -26.43
CA ARG A 101 3.99 6.63 -26.39
C ARG A 101 4.71 7.00 -25.10
N ARG A 102 4.79 6.08 -24.14
CA ARG A 102 5.58 6.25 -22.91
C ARG A 102 6.48 5.04 -22.74
N LYS A 103 7.79 5.29 -22.66
CA LYS A 103 8.76 4.27 -22.25
C LYS A 103 8.79 4.22 -20.72
N PRO A 104 8.65 3.03 -20.10
CA PRO A 104 8.77 2.90 -18.65
C PRO A 104 10.16 3.38 -18.16
N SER A 105 10.27 3.66 -16.87
CA SER A 105 11.55 4.06 -16.26
C SER A 105 12.58 2.94 -16.29
N TYR A 106 12.18 1.69 -16.39
CA TYR A 106 13.02 0.49 -16.46
C TYR A 106 12.19 -0.65 -17.06
N ASP A 107 12.85 -1.75 -17.44
CA ASP A 107 12.20 -2.96 -17.95
C ASP A 107 11.92 -3.99 -16.84
N ASP A 108 11.28 -5.10 -17.21
CA ASP A 108 10.96 -6.22 -16.33
C ASP A 108 12.17 -7.10 -15.96
N GLY A 109 13.37 -6.75 -16.45
CA GLY A 109 14.63 -7.42 -16.15
C GLY A 109 15.27 -7.00 -14.83
N CYS A 110 14.80 -5.92 -14.19
CA CYS A 110 15.37 -5.46 -12.93
C CYS A 110 15.23 -6.50 -11.80
N ARG A 111 16.38 -6.97 -11.28
CA ARG A 111 16.44 -8.06 -10.29
C ARG A 111 15.95 -7.69 -8.89
N ASP A 112 15.68 -6.41 -8.62
CA ASP A 112 15.18 -5.96 -7.31
C ASP A 112 13.64 -5.92 -7.26
N ILE A 113 12.97 -6.13 -8.39
CA ILE A 113 11.53 -6.36 -8.44
C ILE A 113 11.22 -7.71 -7.80
N PHE A 114 10.36 -7.74 -6.78
CA PHE A 114 9.83 -8.99 -6.24
C PHE A 114 9.00 -9.72 -7.31
N LYS A 115 9.15 -11.05 -7.42
CA LYS A 115 8.50 -11.84 -8.47
C LYS A 115 7.00 -11.56 -8.60
N GLY A 116 6.27 -11.43 -7.49
CA GLY A 116 4.84 -11.15 -7.50
C GLY A 116 4.44 -9.74 -7.96
N TRP A 117 5.36 -8.78 -8.01
CA TRP A 117 5.11 -7.41 -8.48
C TRP A 117 5.46 -7.23 -9.97
N ASN A 118 6.16 -8.19 -10.58
CA ASN A 118 6.60 -8.09 -11.97
C ASN A 118 5.48 -8.51 -12.95
N CYS A 119 4.49 -7.64 -13.12
CA CYS A 119 3.29 -7.94 -13.91
C CYS A 119 3.56 -8.13 -15.41
N LEU A 120 4.61 -7.49 -15.95
CA LEU A 120 5.05 -7.72 -17.33
C LEU A 120 5.56 -9.15 -17.49
N ARG A 121 6.49 -9.58 -16.63
CA ARG A 121 7.07 -10.93 -16.66
C ARG A 121 6.05 -12.02 -16.33
N ASN A 122 5.08 -11.71 -15.48
CA ASN A 122 4.01 -12.63 -15.12
C ASN A 122 2.83 -12.59 -16.11
N ASN A 123 2.99 -11.94 -17.27
CA ASN A 123 2.00 -11.89 -18.35
C ASN A 123 0.61 -11.38 -17.92
N LYS A 124 0.55 -10.42 -16.98
CA LYS A 124 -0.73 -9.78 -16.64
C LYS A 124 -1.29 -9.10 -17.89
N SER A 125 -2.55 -9.38 -18.21
CA SER A 125 -3.16 -9.00 -19.49
C SER A 125 -3.09 -7.49 -19.81
N ASN A 126 -3.22 -6.61 -18.81
CA ASN A 126 -3.15 -5.15 -18.95
C ASN A 126 -1.82 -4.56 -18.47
N ALA A 127 -0.75 -5.36 -18.31
CA ALA A 127 0.55 -4.87 -17.81
C ALA A 127 1.11 -3.70 -18.63
N ARG A 128 0.99 -3.78 -19.96
CA ARG A 128 1.44 -2.70 -20.86
C ARG A 128 0.55 -1.46 -20.78
N ASP A 129 -0.75 -1.65 -20.63
CA ASP A 129 -1.71 -0.54 -20.52
C ASP A 129 -1.48 0.29 -19.25
N ILE A 130 -1.11 -0.36 -18.13
CA ILE A 130 -0.78 0.31 -16.87
C ILE A 130 0.29 1.40 -17.08
N LEU A 131 1.27 1.14 -17.96
CA LEU A 131 2.42 2.02 -18.25
C LEU A 131 2.07 3.21 -19.14
N THR A 132 0.90 3.18 -19.79
CA THR A 132 0.43 4.28 -20.65
C THR A 132 -0.15 5.45 -19.85
N TRP A 133 -0.43 5.24 -18.56
CA TRP A 133 -1.01 6.26 -17.70
C TRP A 133 0.06 7.17 -17.11
N VAL A 134 -0.20 8.48 -17.18
CA VAL A 134 0.67 9.54 -16.65
C VAL A 134 -0.15 10.40 -15.71
N TRP A 135 0.39 10.67 -14.51
CA TRP A 135 -0.23 11.60 -13.58
C TRP A 135 0.07 13.03 -14.02
N LYS A 136 -0.98 13.83 -14.18
CA LYS A 136 -0.89 15.25 -14.50
C LYS A 136 -1.51 16.06 -13.36
N PRO A 137 -0.69 16.70 -12.51
CA PRO A 137 -1.18 17.68 -11.54
C PRO A 137 -1.98 18.79 -12.24
N TRP A 138 -2.92 19.42 -11.54
CA TRP A 138 -3.75 20.47 -12.14
C TRP A 138 -2.97 21.75 -12.42
N GLN A 139 -2.05 22.10 -11.53
CA GLN A 139 -1.39 23.40 -11.51
C GLN A 139 0.00 23.39 -12.17
N CYS A 140 0.55 22.22 -12.45
CA CYS A 140 1.88 22.08 -13.03
C CYS A 140 2.09 20.73 -13.73
N ASN A 141 3.28 20.55 -14.30
CA ASN A 141 3.71 19.27 -14.85
C ASN A 141 4.47 18.48 -13.78
N LEU A 142 4.30 17.15 -13.75
CA LEU A 142 5.15 16.26 -12.96
C LEU A 142 6.24 15.69 -13.89
N PRO A 143 7.48 16.20 -13.84
CA PRO A 143 8.56 15.63 -14.64
C PRO A 143 8.87 14.22 -14.16
N LYS A 144 9.17 13.33 -15.12
CA LYS A 144 9.68 11.99 -14.83
C LYS A 144 11.07 12.13 -14.21
N MET A 145 11.40 11.30 -13.22
CA MET A 145 12.74 11.24 -12.65
C MET A 145 13.76 10.93 -13.75
N ASN A 146 14.72 11.85 -13.94
CA ASN A 146 15.92 11.58 -14.69
C ASN A 146 16.95 10.92 -13.76
N ALA A 147 17.18 9.62 -13.95
CA ALA A 147 18.06 8.82 -13.10
C ALA A 147 19.49 9.36 -13.04
N THR A 148 20.07 9.76 -14.18
CA THR A 148 21.43 10.30 -14.25
C THR A 148 21.54 11.59 -13.48
N LEU A 149 20.63 12.55 -13.73
CA LEU A 149 20.63 13.83 -13.03
C LEU A 149 20.39 13.65 -11.53
N PHE A 150 19.52 12.72 -11.14
CA PHE A 150 19.28 12.41 -9.73
C PHE A 150 20.56 11.89 -9.06
N LEU A 151 21.21 10.88 -9.65
CA LEU A 151 22.44 10.31 -9.11
C LEU A 151 23.54 11.37 -8.99
N GLU A 152 23.71 12.23 -10.01
CA GLU A 152 24.65 13.36 -9.99
C GLU A 152 24.34 14.37 -8.86
N ARG A 153 23.07 14.78 -8.74
CA ARG A 153 22.66 15.80 -7.78
C ARG A 153 22.70 15.33 -6.32
N PHE A 154 22.47 14.03 -6.08
CA PHE A 154 22.46 13.42 -4.75
C PHE A 154 23.72 12.58 -4.48
N LYS A 155 24.84 12.87 -5.15
CA LYS A 155 26.15 12.28 -4.84
C LYS A 155 26.46 12.37 -3.34
N ASN A 156 27.06 11.30 -2.81
CA ASN A 156 27.42 11.16 -1.40
C ASN A 156 26.24 11.18 -0.41
N LYS A 157 24.99 11.00 -0.87
CA LYS A 157 23.81 10.94 0.00
C LYS A 157 23.36 9.51 0.29
N ARG A 158 22.69 9.36 1.44
CA ARG A 158 22.10 8.09 1.90
C ARG A 158 20.59 8.29 2.07
N ILE A 159 19.81 7.44 1.41
CA ILE A 159 18.35 7.53 1.36
C ILE A 159 17.74 6.27 1.98
N GLY A 160 16.92 6.42 3.01
CA GLY A 160 16.28 5.33 3.73
C GLY A 160 14.76 5.30 3.56
N PHE A 161 14.21 4.21 3.05
CA PHE A 161 12.78 3.91 3.07
C PHE A 161 12.47 3.11 4.32
N VAL A 162 11.65 3.62 5.24
CA VAL A 162 11.34 2.97 6.51
C VAL A 162 9.85 2.67 6.57
N GLY A 163 9.46 1.41 6.69
CA GLY A 163 8.03 1.07 6.77
C GLY A 163 7.69 -0.32 6.27
N ASP A 164 6.42 -0.48 5.90
CA ASP A 164 5.83 -1.76 5.55
C ASP A 164 6.24 -2.23 4.13
N SER A 165 5.55 -3.24 3.62
CA SER A 165 5.84 -3.80 2.29
C SER A 165 5.58 -2.85 1.13
N LEU A 166 4.80 -1.78 1.31
CA LEU A 166 4.55 -0.78 0.27
C LEU A 166 5.71 0.20 0.15
N ASN A 167 6.43 0.50 1.24
CA ASN A 167 7.72 1.20 1.11
C ASN A 167 8.78 0.31 0.47
N ARG A 168 8.75 -1.01 0.68
CA ARG A 168 9.61 -1.93 -0.09
C ARG A 168 9.26 -1.89 -1.59
N ASN A 169 7.98 -1.80 -1.91
CA ASN A 169 7.49 -1.69 -3.29
C ASN A 169 7.98 -0.40 -3.97
N MET A 170 7.92 0.73 -3.25
CA MET A 170 8.43 2.02 -3.70
C MET A 170 9.98 2.02 -3.84
N TYR A 171 10.69 1.47 -2.85
CA TYR A 171 12.15 1.28 -2.88
C TYR A 171 12.58 0.49 -4.11
N ALA A 172 11.91 -0.63 -4.42
CA ALA A 172 12.24 -1.47 -5.56
C ALA A 172 12.11 -0.70 -6.88
N SER A 173 11.02 0.06 -7.06
CA SER A 173 10.82 0.94 -8.21
C SER A 173 11.90 2.02 -8.31
N PHE A 174 12.29 2.61 -7.18
CA PHE A 174 13.30 3.66 -7.12
C PHE A 174 14.67 3.14 -7.57
N VAL A 175 15.15 2.06 -6.96
CA VAL A 175 16.46 1.49 -7.32
C VAL A 175 16.50 0.94 -8.75
N CYS A 176 15.40 0.38 -9.25
CA CYS A 176 15.31 -0.10 -10.64
C CYS A 176 15.39 1.06 -11.65
N SER A 177 14.78 2.20 -11.32
CA SER A 177 14.88 3.40 -12.14
C SER A 177 16.29 3.96 -12.15
N LEU A 178 16.95 4.07 -10.98
CA LEU A 178 18.34 4.56 -10.89
C LEU A 178 19.34 3.65 -11.62
N LYS A 179 19.08 2.33 -11.62
CA LYS A 179 19.92 1.36 -12.35
C LYS A 179 19.96 1.56 -13.86
N GLN A 180 19.00 2.28 -14.44
CA GLN A 180 19.12 2.63 -15.86
C GLN A 180 20.29 3.58 -16.15
N ALA A 181 20.72 4.36 -15.16
CA ALA A 181 21.85 5.28 -15.30
C ALA A 181 23.19 4.66 -14.85
N SER A 182 23.21 3.84 -13.78
CA SER A 182 24.41 3.11 -13.37
C SER A 182 24.10 1.71 -12.84
N GLN A 183 24.81 0.72 -13.38
CA GLN A 183 24.75 -0.68 -12.95
C GLN A 183 25.85 -1.04 -11.95
N ASN A 184 26.82 -0.14 -11.71
CA ASN A 184 27.94 -0.37 -10.80
C ASN A 184 27.49 -0.21 -9.34
N VAL A 185 26.90 -1.28 -8.80
CA VAL A 185 26.29 -1.27 -7.47
C VAL A 185 26.85 -2.33 -6.54
N ARG A 186 27.03 -1.98 -5.26
CA ARG A 186 27.36 -2.92 -4.18
C ARG A 186 26.16 -3.12 -3.27
N LYS A 187 25.70 -4.36 -3.10
CA LYS A 187 24.64 -4.73 -2.14
C LYS A 187 25.24 -4.95 -0.76
N TRP A 188 24.66 -4.31 0.25
CA TRP A 188 25.00 -4.51 1.67
C TRP A 188 23.84 -3.99 2.54
N ARG A 189 23.90 -4.11 3.87
CA ARG A 189 22.79 -3.79 4.79
C ARG A 189 23.24 -2.89 5.94
N PRO A 190 23.29 -1.56 5.76
CA PRO A 190 23.58 -0.61 6.84
C PRO A 190 22.46 -0.51 7.85
N ALA A 191 22.79 -0.16 9.09
CA ALA A 191 21.83 0.40 10.08
C ALA A 191 20.55 -0.44 10.28
N GLY A 192 20.67 -1.77 10.25
CA GLY A 192 19.53 -2.69 10.41
C GLY A 192 18.65 -2.88 9.16
N ALA A 193 19.05 -2.34 8.00
CA ALA A 193 18.28 -2.44 6.75
C ALA A 193 18.02 -3.89 6.31
N ASP A 194 16.81 -4.16 5.81
CA ASP A 194 16.47 -5.43 5.16
C ASP A 194 17.13 -5.54 3.77
N LYS A 195 17.23 -4.40 3.07
CA LYS A 195 17.86 -4.28 1.75
C LYS A 195 18.59 -2.96 1.67
N ALA A 196 19.78 -2.95 1.08
CA ALA A 196 20.35 -1.72 0.56
C ALA A 196 21.30 -2.01 -0.60
N LEU A 197 21.60 -0.96 -1.35
CA LEU A 197 22.69 -0.94 -2.31
C LEU A 197 23.31 0.45 -2.36
N THR A 198 24.58 0.50 -2.76
CA THR A 198 25.30 1.73 -3.04
C THR A 198 25.66 1.78 -4.52
N PHE A 199 25.33 2.88 -5.19
CA PHE A 199 25.82 3.21 -6.52
C PHE A 199 27.24 3.75 -6.38
N LEU A 200 28.23 2.95 -6.78
CA LEU A 200 29.63 3.19 -6.43
C LEU A 200 30.19 4.45 -7.09
N ASP A 201 29.81 4.72 -8.34
CA ASP A 201 30.27 5.91 -9.09
C ASP A 201 29.78 7.23 -8.48
N TYR A 202 28.75 7.16 -7.63
CA TYR A 202 28.08 8.31 -7.02
C TYR A 202 28.22 8.36 -5.50
N ASN A 203 28.75 7.28 -4.91
CA ASN A 203 28.73 7.04 -3.47
C ASN A 203 27.33 7.28 -2.84
N LEU A 204 26.26 6.95 -3.58
CA LEU A 204 24.87 7.15 -3.15
C LEU A 204 24.32 5.81 -2.67
N THR A 205 23.85 5.77 -1.42
CA THR A 205 23.25 4.56 -0.83
C THR A 205 21.74 4.69 -0.76
N VAL A 206 21.01 3.65 -1.15
CA VAL A 206 19.57 3.53 -0.94
C VAL A 206 19.29 2.29 -0.11
N ALA A 207 18.55 2.44 0.99
CA ALA A 207 18.20 1.36 1.90
C ALA A 207 16.68 1.27 2.14
N TYR A 208 16.22 0.07 2.47
CA TYR A 208 14.88 -0.22 2.96
C TYR A 208 14.98 -0.88 4.34
N HIS A 209 14.29 -0.29 5.32
CA HIS A 209 14.16 -0.79 6.68
C HIS A 209 12.72 -1.24 6.92
N ARG A 210 12.55 -2.53 7.21
CA ARG A 210 11.22 -3.11 7.39
C ARG A 210 10.69 -2.85 8.79
N THR A 211 9.52 -2.23 8.88
CA THR A 211 8.74 -2.12 10.12
C THR A 211 7.28 -1.84 9.78
N ASN A 212 6.33 -2.51 10.41
CA ASN A 212 4.91 -2.30 10.08
C ASN A 212 4.27 -1.19 10.91
N LEU A 213 4.63 -1.11 12.19
CA LEU A 213 4.07 -0.14 13.15
C LEU A 213 5.03 1.02 13.45
N LEU A 214 6.25 1.05 12.90
CA LEU A 214 7.36 1.93 13.32
C LEU A 214 7.87 1.61 14.74
N ALA A 215 7.00 1.61 15.75
CA ALA A 215 7.33 1.23 17.12
C ALA A 215 7.74 -0.23 17.28
N ARG A 216 8.46 -0.53 18.36
CA ARG A 216 8.78 -1.89 18.77
C ARG A 216 7.49 -2.62 19.12
N TYR A 217 7.32 -3.81 18.57
CA TYR A 217 6.18 -4.66 18.89
C TYR A 217 6.54 -6.14 18.90
N GLY A 218 5.77 -6.93 19.64
CA GLY A 218 5.93 -8.38 19.76
C GLY A 218 4.79 -9.01 20.54
N GLU A 219 4.74 -10.34 20.53
CA GLU A 219 3.77 -11.09 21.32
C GLU A 219 3.92 -10.78 22.81
N TRP A 220 2.79 -10.69 23.50
CA TRP A 220 2.69 -10.52 24.94
C TRP A 220 1.77 -11.59 25.49
N GLU A 221 2.18 -12.19 26.60
CA GLU A 221 1.40 -13.16 27.34
C GLU A 221 1.39 -12.75 28.81
N ALA A 222 0.26 -13.03 29.47
CA ALA A 222 0.08 -12.78 30.88
C ALA A 222 1.13 -13.53 31.71
N LYS A 223 1.56 -12.92 32.81
CA LYS A 223 2.39 -13.57 33.82
C LYS A 223 1.57 -13.91 35.05
N ASP A 224 2.04 -14.89 35.82
CA ASP A 224 1.43 -15.29 37.10
C ASP A 224 1.57 -14.23 38.22
N ASP A 225 2.13 -13.05 37.92
CA ASP A 225 2.36 -11.96 38.86
C ASP A 225 1.16 -11.01 39.03
N GLY A 226 0.09 -11.19 38.24
CA GLY A 226 -1.15 -10.44 38.38
C GLY A 226 -1.01 -8.95 38.04
N GLY A 227 -0.27 -8.63 36.97
CA GLY A 227 -0.11 -7.29 36.44
C GLY A 227 -1.41 -6.56 36.07
N ALA A 228 -1.28 -5.29 35.66
CA ALA A 228 -2.43 -4.43 35.40
C ALA A 228 -3.31 -4.92 34.24
N LEU A 229 -2.73 -5.58 33.23
CA LEU A 229 -3.45 -6.12 32.08
C LEU A 229 -4.16 -7.43 32.44
N GLU A 230 -3.52 -8.26 33.25
CA GLU A 230 -4.07 -9.51 33.79
C GLU A 230 -5.31 -9.24 34.65
N LYS A 231 -5.26 -8.20 35.49
CA LYS A 231 -6.41 -7.73 36.28
C LYS A 231 -7.59 -7.26 35.42
N LEU A 232 -7.33 -6.84 34.18
CA LEU A 232 -8.35 -6.48 33.19
C LEU A 232 -8.80 -7.68 32.34
N GLY A 233 -8.29 -8.88 32.60
CA GLY A 233 -8.66 -10.12 31.93
C GLY A 233 -7.88 -10.42 30.65
N PHE A 234 -6.83 -9.66 30.32
CA PHE A 234 -5.99 -9.98 29.16
C PHE A 234 -5.06 -11.14 29.49
N VAL A 235 -5.14 -12.20 28.69
CA VAL A 235 -4.26 -13.39 28.81
C VAL A 235 -3.15 -13.42 27.76
N LYS A 236 -3.38 -12.76 26.61
CA LYS A 236 -2.43 -12.64 25.50
C LYS A 236 -2.74 -11.41 24.65
N GLY A 237 -1.77 -10.98 23.84
CA GLY A 237 -1.92 -9.85 22.93
C GLY A 237 -0.62 -9.52 22.22
N TYR A 238 -0.54 -8.31 21.66
CA TYR A 238 0.68 -7.77 21.08
C TYR A 238 1.10 -6.51 21.82
N ARG A 239 2.22 -6.58 22.53
CA ARG A 239 2.84 -5.41 23.14
C ARG A 239 3.35 -4.48 22.05
N VAL A 240 2.99 -3.20 22.13
CA VAL A 240 3.50 -2.13 21.27
C VAL A 240 4.07 -1.03 22.17
N ASP A 241 5.40 -0.88 22.19
CA ASP A 241 6.06 0.15 22.98
C ASP A 241 6.07 1.47 22.21
N VAL A 242 5.14 2.36 22.55
CA VAL A 242 4.89 3.56 21.74
C VAL A 242 6.08 4.52 21.70
N ASP A 243 6.98 4.45 22.67
CA ASP A 243 8.16 5.31 22.83
C ASP A 243 9.49 4.64 22.46
N VAL A 244 9.46 3.42 21.92
CA VAL A 244 10.66 2.68 21.51
C VAL A 244 10.60 2.36 20.02
N PRO A 245 11.57 2.80 19.19
CA PRO A 245 11.60 2.44 17.78
C PRO A 245 11.88 0.95 17.58
N GLN A 246 11.33 0.35 16.52
CA GLN A 246 11.72 -1.00 16.14
C GLN A 246 13.22 -1.04 15.76
N SER A 247 13.92 -2.08 16.23
CA SER A 247 15.37 -2.22 16.07
C SER A 247 15.85 -2.22 14.61
N THR A 248 15.01 -2.65 13.67
CA THR A 248 15.31 -2.71 12.23
C THR A 248 15.55 -1.34 11.59
N TRP A 249 15.18 -0.24 12.25
CA TRP A 249 15.37 1.11 11.73
C TRP A 249 15.82 2.14 12.78
N ALA A 250 16.05 1.74 14.03
CA ALA A 250 16.40 2.66 15.11
C ALA A 250 17.62 3.55 14.80
N GLU A 251 18.59 3.03 14.04
CA GLU A 251 19.80 3.74 13.60
C GLU A 251 19.65 4.49 12.26
N ALA A 252 18.51 4.32 11.57
CA ALA A 252 18.28 4.94 10.26
C ALA A 252 18.36 6.48 10.29
N PRO A 253 17.84 7.21 11.31
CA PRO A 253 17.93 8.67 11.36
C PRO A 253 19.35 9.23 11.46
N LEU A 254 20.27 8.47 12.07
CA LEU A 254 21.69 8.88 12.18
C LEU A 254 22.47 8.54 10.91
N PHE A 255 22.04 7.50 10.18
CA PHE A 255 22.74 7.02 9.01
C PHE A 255 22.30 7.68 7.70
N HIS A 256 21.04 8.14 7.56
CA HIS A 256 20.52 8.63 6.29
C HIS A 256 20.39 10.15 6.25
N ASP A 257 20.59 10.72 5.05
CA ASP A 257 20.36 12.13 4.74
C ASP A 257 18.89 12.39 4.35
N VAL A 258 18.19 11.35 3.89
CA VAL A 258 16.77 11.41 3.53
C VAL A 258 16.07 10.19 4.13
N LEU A 259 14.99 10.38 4.89
CA LEU A 259 14.08 9.29 5.24
C LEU A 259 12.70 9.46 4.61
N VAL A 260 12.15 8.35 4.12
CA VAL A 260 10.77 8.26 3.62
C VAL A 260 10.03 7.21 4.42
N LEU A 261 9.09 7.64 5.26
CA LEU A 261 8.36 6.78 6.19
C LEU A 261 6.97 6.40 5.68
N ASN A 262 6.49 5.22 6.05
CA ASN A 262 5.07 4.91 6.00
C ASN A 262 4.65 3.92 7.09
N THR A 263 3.38 3.96 7.47
CA THR A 263 2.69 2.96 8.30
C THR A 263 1.18 3.09 8.08
N GLY A 264 0.41 2.03 8.30
CA GLY A 264 -1.06 2.07 8.16
C GLY A 264 -1.70 0.70 7.99
N HIS A 265 -1.20 -0.13 7.07
CA HIS A 265 -1.87 -1.38 6.64
C HIS A 265 -2.07 -2.45 7.73
N TRP A 266 -1.38 -2.36 8.87
CA TRP A 266 -1.45 -3.37 9.93
C TRP A 266 -2.29 -2.92 11.13
N TRP A 267 -2.64 -1.63 11.23
CA TRP A 267 -3.27 -1.07 12.44
C TRP A 267 -4.71 -1.57 12.66
N TRP A 268 -5.43 -1.90 11.60
CA TRP A 268 -6.80 -2.41 11.66
C TRP A 268 -6.95 -3.80 11.04
N ALA A 269 -5.85 -4.52 10.85
CA ALA A 269 -5.86 -5.85 10.23
C ALA A 269 -6.09 -6.94 11.31
N PRO A 270 -7.29 -7.55 11.43
CA PRO A 270 -7.58 -8.51 12.49
C PRO A 270 -6.73 -9.78 12.38
N GLU A 271 -6.25 -10.12 11.17
CA GLU A 271 -5.35 -11.26 10.97
C GLU A 271 -3.93 -11.00 11.47
N LYS A 272 -3.62 -9.76 11.84
CA LYS A 272 -2.38 -9.37 12.51
C LYS A 272 -2.61 -9.15 13.99
N PHE A 273 -3.64 -8.39 14.33
CA PHE A 273 -3.98 -8.02 15.69
C PHE A 273 -5.50 -8.19 15.89
N ASP A 274 -5.92 -9.42 16.20
CA ASP A 274 -7.33 -9.72 16.47
C ASP A 274 -7.78 -8.92 17.71
N PRO A 275 -8.82 -8.07 17.62
CA PRO A 275 -9.21 -7.14 18.68
C PRO A 275 -9.69 -7.84 19.96
N GLU A 276 -10.07 -9.12 19.89
CA GLU A 276 -10.54 -9.89 21.05
C GLU A 276 -9.49 -10.92 21.48
N LYS A 277 -8.95 -11.69 20.53
CA LYS A 277 -8.07 -12.83 20.82
C LYS A 277 -6.63 -12.41 21.04
N SER A 278 -6.14 -11.40 20.35
CA SER A 278 -4.75 -10.95 20.44
C SER A 278 -4.64 -9.44 20.19
N PRO A 279 -5.25 -8.62 21.05
CA PRO A 279 -5.36 -7.18 20.82
C PRO A 279 -4.00 -6.49 20.89
N MET A 280 -3.93 -5.28 20.32
CA MET A 280 -2.79 -4.39 20.54
C MET A 280 -2.83 -3.85 21.97
N LEU A 281 -1.75 -4.05 22.71
CA LEU A 281 -1.57 -3.60 24.09
C LEU A 281 -0.43 -2.60 24.11
N PHE A 282 -0.74 -1.34 24.42
CA PHE A 282 0.22 -0.25 24.32
C PHE A 282 1.00 -0.06 25.62
N PHE A 283 2.31 0.13 25.49
CA PHE A 283 3.23 0.31 26.59
C PHE A 283 4.00 1.61 26.40
N LYS A 284 4.39 2.25 27.51
CA LYS A 284 5.29 3.40 27.54
C LYS A 284 6.26 3.25 28.70
N ARG A 285 7.55 3.45 28.45
CA ARG A 285 8.62 3.30 29.47
C ARG A 285 8.56 1.96 30.23
N GLY A 286 8.23 0.88 29.53
CA GLY A 286 8.16 -0.45 30.13
C GLY A 286 6.80 -0.84 30.70
N GLU A 287 5.93 0.12 30.99
CA GLU A 287 4.65 -0.06 31.68
C GLU A 287 3.44 -0.05 30.72
N PRO A 288 2.38 -0.83 30.98
CA PRO A 288 1.17 -0.81 30.18
C PRO A 288 0.42 0.53 30.35
N ILE A 289 -0.12 1.05 29.25
CA ILE A 289 -0.96 2.26 29.26
C ILE A 289 -2.39 1.86 29.62
N ILE A 290 -2.86 2.34 30.78
CA ILE A 290 -4.22 2.11 31.28
C ILE A 290 -4.97 3.46 31.37
N PRO A 291 -6.23 3.56 30.91
CA PRO A 291 -7.01 2.52 30.23
C PRO A 291 -6.42 2.12 28.88
N VAL A 292 -6.70 0.87 28.46
CA VAL A 292 -6.24 0.33 27.17
C VAL A 292 -6.71 1.21 26.03
N LYS A 293 -5.84 1.39 25.03
CA LYS A 293 -6.01 2.31 23.91
C LYS A 293 -6.47 1.58 22.66
N SER A 294 -7.31 2.25 21.86
CA SER A 294 -7.68 1.74 20.55
C SER A 294 -6.50 1.81 19.57
N PRO A 295 -6.54 1.11 18.41
CA PRO A 295 -5.53 1.26 17.38
C PRO A 295 -5.38 2.69 16.85
N GLU A 296 -6.45 3.48 16.79
CA GLU A 296 -6.42 4.90 16.43
C GLU A 296 -5.60 5.74 17.42
N GLU A 297 -5.89 5.59 18.71
CA GLU A 297 -5.14 6.27 19.77
C GLU A 297 -3.68 5.80 19.80
N GLY A 298 -3.45 4.51 19.62
CA GLY A 298 -2.13 3.91 19.53
C GLY A 298 -1.31 4.43 18.37
N LEU A 299 -1.92 4.57 17.18
CA LEU A 299 -1.27 5.15 16.00
C LEU A 299 -0.87 6.60 16.24
N ASP A 300 -1.77 7.41 16.82
CA ASP A 300 -1.45 8.79 17.20
C ASP A 300 -0.27 8.86 18.18
N MET A 301 -0.23 7.99 19.18
CA MET A 301 0.87 7.92 20.14
C MET A 301 2.18 7.51 19.48
N VAL A 302 2.17 6.45 18.68
CA VAL A 302 3.36 5.97 17.98
C VAL A 302 3.90 7.01 17.01
N LEU A 303 3.05 7.63 16.18
CA LEU A 303 3.48 8.69 15.28
C LEU A 303 4.13 9.84 16.06
N LYS A 304 3.51 10.29 17.16
CA LYS A 304 4.08 11.34 18.00
C LYS A 304 5.50 11.02 18.47
N TYR A 305 5.72 9.85 19.07
CA TYR A 305 7.05 9.50 19.60
C TYR A 305 8.06 9.19 18.49
N MET A 306 7.65 8.49 17.43
CA MET A 306 8.56 8.09 16.36
C MET A 306 9.01 9.29 15.52
N LEU A 307 8.11 10.21 15.18
CA LEU A 307 8.50 11.44 14.48
C LEU A 307 9.42 12.30 15.36
N THR A 308 9.09 12.47 16.65
CA THR A 308 9.97 13.18 17.60
C THR A 308 11.34 12.50 17.74
N TYR A 309 11.40 11.17 17.76
CA TYR A 309 12.63 10.40 17.84
C TYR A 309 13.54 10.69 16.63
N ILE A 310 12.94 10.80 15.45
CA ILE A 310 13.64 11.05 14.19
C ILE A 310 14.13 12.49 14.13
N GLU A 311 13.29 13.48 14.43
CA GLU A 311 13.68 14.91 14.41
C GLU A 311 14.87 15.19 15.33
N ARG A 312 14.94 14.52 16.48
CA ARG A 312 16.05 14.69 17.44
C ARG A 312 17.36 14.05 17.01
N ARG A 313 17.33 13.14 16.03
CA ARG A 313 18.50 12.34 15.62
C ARG A 313 18.94 12.61 14.19
N MET A 314 18.05 13.08 13.33
CA MET A 314 18.43 13.50 11.99
C MET A 314 19.32 14.73 12.02
N SER A 315 20.17 14.82 10.99
CA SER A 315 20.87 16.07 10.71
C SER A 315 19.88 17.19 10.41
N ALA A 316 20.24 18.43 10.79
CA ALA A 316 19.45 19.63 10.46
C ALA A 316 19.32 19.86 8.93
N GLN A 317 20.23 19.29 8.13
CA GLN A 317 20.15 19.32 6.65
C GLN A 317 19.46 18.08 6.07
N GLY A 318 18.92 17.18 6.91
CA GLY A 318 18.24 15.98 6.48
C GLY A 318 16.82 16.26 6.02
N PHE A 319 16.34 15.51 5.02
CA PHE A 319 14.96 15.61 4.54
C PHE A 319 14.12 14.45 5.06
N MET A 320 12.96 14.77 5.62
CA MET A 320 12.10 13.79 6.30
C MET A 320 10.74 13.79 5.64
N PHE A 321 10.33 12.64 5.11
CA PHE A 321 9.03 12.49 4.47
C PHE A 321 8.18 11.47 5.22
N LEU A 322 6.91 11.81 5.44
CA LEU A 322 5.87 10.84 5.79
C LEU A 322 4.98 10.65 4.56
N ARG A 323 4.95 9.43 4.02
CA ARG A 323 4.10 9.08 2.89
C ARG A 323 2.71 8.70 3.38
N THR A 324 1.68 9.19 2.70
CA THR A 324 0.30 8.78 2.99
C THR A 324 0.07 7.30 2.67
N GLN A 325 -1.06 6.80 3.14
CA GLN A 325 -1.45 5.40 3.02
C GLN A 325 -1.66 5.02 1.55
N SER A 326 -1.07 3.90 1.14
CA SER A 326 -1.35 3.30 -0.16
C SER A 326 -2.75 2.68 -0.13
N PRO A 327 -3.60 2.93 -1.13
CA PRO A 327 -4.89 2.26 -1.21
C PRO A 327 -4.73 0.78 -1.50
N ARG A 328 -5.76 0.05 -1.08
CA ARG A 328 -6.09 -1.30 -1.52
C ARG A 328 -7.36 -1.19 -2.37
N HIS A 329 -7.55 -2.10 -3.33
CA HIS A 329 -8.71 -2.08 -4.23
C HIS A 329 -9.43 -3.42 -4.25
N PHE A 330 -9.92 -3.86 -3.09
CA PHE A 330 -10.69 -5.09 -2.99
C PHE A 330 -12.15 -4.86 -3.40
N GLU A 331 -12.65 -5.74 -4.27
CA GLU A 331 -14.05 -5.85 -4.68
C GLU A 331 -14.69 -7.10 -4.06
N GLY A 332 -15.96 -6.98 -3.65
CA GLY A 332 -16.76 -8.07 -3.10
C GLY A 332 -16.54 -8.30 -1.61
N ALA A 333 -15.30 -8.60 -1.21
CA ALA A 333 -14.93 -8.92 0.18
C ALA A 333 -13.48 -8.51 0.48
N ASP A 334 -12.99 -8.78 1.69
CA ASP A 334 -11.59 -8.53 2.06
C ASP A 334 -10.64 -9.62 1.51
N TRP A 335 -9.33 -9.44 1.67
CA TRP A 335 -8.26 -10.23 1.06
C TRP A 335 -8.29 -11.73 1.42
N ASN A 336 -8.80 -12.06 2.60
CA ASN A 336 -8.97 -13.41 3.15
C ASN A 336 -10.41 -13.94 3.01
N GLU A 337 -11.34 -13.12 2.54
CA GLU A 337 -12.76 -13.44 2.41
C GLU A 337 -13.21 -13.60 0.95
N GLY A 338 -12.26 -13.71 0.02
CA GLY A 338 -12.53 -13.87 -1.41
C GLY A 338 -12.60 -12.55 -2.19
N GLY A 339 -12.08 -11.46 -1.62
CA GLY A 339 -11.92 -10.19 -2.30
C GLY A 339 -11.02 -10.26 -3.53
N THR A 340 -11.35 -9.51 -4.58
CA THR A 340 -10.63 -9.53 -5.87
C THR A 340 -10.30 -8.12 -6.36
N CYS A 341 -9.43 -8.02 -7.38
CA CYS A 341 -9.11 -6.74 -8.05
C CYS A 341 -8.85 -6.94 -9.55
N HIS A 342 -9.88 -7.40 -10.28
CA HIS A 342 -9.75 -7.73 -11.70
C HIS A 342 -9.83 -6.53 -12.65
N ARG A 343 -10.10 -5.34 -12.10
CA ARG A 343 -10.18 -4.08 -12.85
C ARG A 343 -8.99 -3.95 -13.80
N ARG A 344 -9.29 -3.55 -15.05
CA ARG A 344 -8.28 -3.33 -16.11
C ARG A 344 -8.17 -1.87 -16.53
N LYS A 345 -9.02 -1.02 -15.96
CA LYS A 345 -9.05 0.43 -16.18
C LYS A 345 -9.07 1.14 -14.83
N PRO A 346 -8.50 2.36 -14.75
CA PRO A 346 -8.63 3.20 -13.56
C PRO A 346 -10.10 3.40 -13.16
N LEU A 347 -10.32 3.63 -11.87
CA LEU A 347 -11.61 4.10 -11.37
C LEU A 347 -11.86 5.54 -11.85
N GLU A 348 -13.14 5.86 -12.01
CA GLU A 348 -13.55 7.26 -12.11
C GLU A 348 -13.40 7.95 -10.74
N GLU A 349 -13.23 9.27 -10.73
CA GLU A 349 -13.02 10.03 -9.50
C GLU A 349 -14.16 9.84 -8.50
N LYS A 350 -15.41 9.91 -8.96
CA LYS A 350 -16.60 9.70 -8.10
C LYS A 350 -16.65 8.29 -7.52
N GLU A 351 -16.18 7.30 -8.28
CA GLU A 351 -16.11 5.92 -7.83
C GLU A 351 -15.04 5.77 -6.75
N ALA A 352 -13.83 6.31 -6.96
CA ALA A 352 -12.77 6.31 -5.96
C ALA A 352 -13.22 7.01 -4.67
N VAL A 353 -13.79 8.22 -4.74
CA VAL A 353 -14.31 8.94 -3.56
C VAL A 353 -15.32 8.09 -2.80
N SER A 354 -16.21 7.38 -3.50
CA SER A 354 -17.18 6.47 -2.88
C SER A 354 -16.54 5.25 -2.23
N TRP A 355 -15.55 4.63 -2.88
CA TRP A 355 -14.90 3.39 -2.43
C TRP A 355 -14.11 3.56 -1.14
N PHE A 356 -13.47 4.71 -1.00
CA PHE A 356 -12.60 5.00 0.15
C PHE A 356 -13.31 5.83 1.22
N SER A 357 -14.60 6.15 1.06
CA SER A 357 -15.35 6.96 2.00
C SER A 357 -15.48 6.29 3.37
N LEU A 358 -15.22 7.04 4.44
CA LEU A 358 -15.46 6.60 5.81
C LEU A 358 -16.95 6.57 6.19
N SER A 359 -17.83 7.22 5.39
CA SER A 359 -19.27 7.31 5.67
C SER A 359 -20.06 6.08 5.23
N LYS A 360 -19.49 5.24 4.37
CA LYS A 360 -20.06 3.94 4.00
C LYS A 360 -19.40 2.91 4.92
N ARG A 361 -20.21 2.00 5.52
CA ARG A 361 -19.77 0.92 6.44
C ARG A 361 -18.43 0.36 5.99
N PRO A 362 -17.47 0.06 6.90
CA PRO A 362 -16.06 -0.08 6.55
C PRO A 362 -15.91 -1.18 5.49
N GLY A 363 -15.86 -0.75 4.24
CA GLY A 363 -15.49 -1.62 3.14
C GLY A 363 -14.00 -1.92 3.26
N PRO A 364 -13.49 -2.95 2.57
CA PRO A 364 -12.11 -3.42 2.70
C PRO A 364 -11.04 -2.38 2.28
N ASN A 365 -11.47 -1.19 1.87
CA ASN A 365 -10.65 -0.11 1.34
C ASN A 365 -10.67 1.16 2.22
N ALA A 366 -11.56 1.27 3.23
CA ALA A 366 -11.74 2.48 4.04
C ALA A 366 -10.50 2.87 4.88
N GLU A 367 -9.66 1.88 5.19
CA GLU A 367 -8.41 2.03 5.96
C GLU A 367 -7.50 3.15 5.43
N MET A 368 -7.52 3.42 4.11
CA MET A 368 -6.71 4.47 3.52
C MET A 368 -7.02 5.84 4.12
N ASN A 369 -8.29 6.24 4.11
CA ASN A 369 -8.70 7.55 4.61
C ASN A 369 -8.62 7.61 6.12
N GLN A 370 -8.85 6.50 6.82
CA GLN A 370 -8.69 6.41 8.27
C GLN A 370 -7.23 6.65 8.68
N ALA A 371 -6.28 5.92 8.09
CA ALA A 371 -4.85 6.12 8.34
C ALA A 371 -4.41 7.56 8.01
N ASN A 372 -4.87 8.10 6.88
CA ASN A 372 -4.48 9.42 6.42
C ASN A 372 -4.91 10.56 7.35
N LEU A 373 -6.01 10.41 8.09
CA LEU A 373 -6.40 11.38 9.12
C LEU A 373 -5.33 11.48 10.21
N HIS A 374 -4.83 10.34 10.69
CA HIS A 374 -3.79 10.26 11.71
C HIS A 374 -2.43 10.73 11.18
N LEU A 375 -2.04 10.30 9.98
CA LEU A 375 -0.79 10.71 9.35
C LEU A 375 -0.74 12.23 9.13
N SER A 376 -1.82 12.82 8.60
CA SER A 376 -1.91 14.26 8.33
C SER A 376 -2.00 15.09 9.61
N LYS A 377 -2.55 14.53 10.70
CA LYS A 377 -2.55 15.16 12.01
C LYS A 377 -1.14 15.16 12.62
N ALA A 378 -0.43 14.04 12.52
CA ALA A 378 0.87 13.85 13.17
C ALA A 378 1.99 14.74 12.63
N ILE A 379 1.94 15.11 11.34
CA ILE A 379 2.96 15.97 10.73
C ILE A 379 2.82 17.45 11.12
N ARG A 380 1.67 17.88 11.66
CA ARG A 380 1.41 19.30 11.92
C ARG A 380 2.37 19.81 12.99
N GLY A 381 3.15 20.84 12.66
CA GLY A 381 4.15 21.40 13.57
C GLY A 381 5.42 20.56 13.69
N THR A 382 5.63 19.58 12.81
CA THR A 382 6.89 18.85 12.66
C THR A 382 7.63 19.34 11.42
N SER A 383 8.91 18.99 11.29
CA SER A 383 9.73 19.23 10.10
C SER A 383 9.54 18.17 9.00
N PHE A 384 8.54 17.29 9.12
CA PHE A 384 8.23 16.30 8.10
C PHE A 384 7.41 16.86 6.95
N GLU A 385 7.80 16.50 5.74
CA GLU A 385 7.06 16.73 4.51
C GLU A 385 6.06 15.59 4.25
N LEU A 386 4.82 15.93 3.93
CA LEU A 386 3.82 14.93 3.54
C LEU A 386 3.98 14.56 2.07
N LEU A 387 4.36 13.32 1.78
CA LEU A 387 4.30 12.78 0.44
C LEU A 387 2.90 12.17 0.20
N ASN A 388 1.96 13.01 -0.23
CA ASN A 388 0.57 12.61 -0.46
C ASN A 388 0.40 11.87 -1.79
N ILE A 389 0.27 10.55 -1.72
CA ILE A 389 0.10 9.65 -2.87
C ILE A 389 -1.28 9.00 -2.93
N SER A 390 -2.15 9.26 -1.97
CA SER A 390 -3.35 8.45 -1.75
C SER A 390 -4.39 8.65 -2.85
N PHE A 391 -4.72 9.90 -3.18
CA PHE A 391 -5.74 10.20 -4.18
C PHE A 391 -5.37 9.68 -5.57
N LEU A 392 -4.17 10.01 -6.08
CA LEU A 392 -3.72 9.51 -7.39
C LEU A 392 -3.71 7.98 -7.41
N SER A 393 -3.34 7.32 -6.31
CA SER A 393 -3.28 5.87 -6.25
C SER A 393 -4.67 5.24 -6.15
N SER A 394 -5.64 5.91 -5.51
CA SER A 394 -7.02 5.41 -5.37
C SER A 394 -7.79 5.33 -6.69
N LEU A 395 -7.27 6.00 -7.73
CA LEU A 395 -7.81 5.89 -9.07
C LEU A 395 -7.29 4.64 -9.78
N ARG A 396 -6.22 3.98 -9.29
CA ARG A 396 -5.45 2.98 -10.04
C ARG A 396 -5.77 1.54 -9.68
N ALA A 397 -7.05 1.22 -9.49
CA ALA A 397 -7.50 -0.17 -9.30
C ALA A 397 -7.00 -1.15 -10.38
N ASP A 398 -6.63 -0.66 -11.57
CA ASP A 398 -6.08 -1.44 -12.68
C ASP A 398 -4.64 -1.96 -12.48
N ALA A 399 -3.91 -1.39 -11.53
CA ALA A 399 -2.45 -1.48 -11.45
C ALA A 399 -1.91 -2.42 -10.37
N HIS A 400 -2.78 -3.20 -9.73
CA HIS A 400 -2.40 -4.26 -8.80
C HIS A 400 -2.01 -5.55 -9.53
N PRO A 401 -1.08 -6.37 -9.01
CA PRO A 401 -0.77 -7.67 -9.60
C PRO A 401 -1.96 -8.63 -9.69
N SER A 402 -2.89 -8.59 -8.72
CA SER A 402 -4.03 -9.53 -8.65
C SER A 402 -3.51 -10.98 -8.74
N LEU A 403 -4.12 -11.84 -9.56
CA LEU A 403 -3.74 -13.24 -9.78
C LEU A 403 -2.34 -13.42 -10.35
N SER A 404 -1.82 -12.42 -11.08
CA SER A 404 -0.49 -12.52 -11.69
C SER A 404 0.64 -12.53 -10.65
N ALA A 405 0.35 -12.26 -9.38
CA ALA A 405 1.31 -12.43 -8.30
C ALA A 405 1.71 -13.90 -8.03
N GLY A 406 0.91 -14.86 -8.50
CA GLY A 406 1.14 -16.30 -8.27
C GLY A 406 0.94 -16.71 -6.82
N LYS A 407 0.04 -16.02 -6.10
CA LYS A 407 -0.34 -16.30 -4.71
C LYS A 407 -1.70 -17.01 -4.68
N LEU A 408 -2.00 -17.67 -3.55
CA LEU A 408 -3.31 -18.29 -3.31
C LEU A 408 -4.45 -17.26 -3.28
N HIS A 409 -4.19 -16.09 -2.69
CA HIS A 409 -5.09 -14.94 -2.68
C HIS A 409 -4.58 -13.84 -3.63
N GLU A 410 -5.49 -13.01 -4.13
CA GLU A 410 -5.13 -11.92 -5.01
C GLU A 410 -4.38 -10.81 -4.30
N ASP A 411 -3.31 -10.32 -4.93
CA ASP A 411 -2.57 -9.18 -4.42
C ASP A 411 -3.21 -7.88 -4.91
N CYS A 412 -4.15 -7.35 -4.12
CA CYS A 412 -4.85 -6.08 -4.36
C CYS A 412 -4.35 -4.94 -3.46
N MET A 413 -3.14 -5.11 -2.92
CA MET A 413 -2.47 -4.16 -2.03
C MET A 413 -1.19 -3.62 -2.68
N HIS A 414 -0.32 -4.50 -3.16
CA HIS A 414 0.93 -4.10 -3.82
C HIS A 414 0.69 -3.67 -5.26
N TRP A 415 1.70 -3.04 -5.86
CA TRP A 415 1.62 -2.47 -7.19
C TRP A 415 2.49 -3.22 -8.19
N CYS A 416 2.00 -3.32 -9.42
CA CYS A 416 2.80 -3.74 -10.56
C CYS A 416 4.01 -2.81 -10.73
N LEU A 417 5.18 -3.40 -11.01
CA LEU A 417 6.41 -2.70 -11.37
C LEU A 417 6.85 -3.07 -12.79
N PRO A 418 7.21 -2.10 -13.64
CA PRO A 418 7.00 -0.65 -13.49
C PRO A 418 5.52 -0.26 -13.39
N GLY A 419 5.21 0.90 -12.81
CA GLY A 419 3.83 1.30 -12.52
C GLY A 419 3.66 2.48 -11.57
N VAL A 420 2.62 2.44 -10.73
CA VAL A 420 2.14 3.57 -9.91
C VAL A 420 3.22 4.11 -8.95
N THR A 421 4.04 3.23 -8.39
CA THR A 421 5.11 3.64 -7.47
C THR A 421 6.22 4.45 -8.18
N ASP A 422 6.35 4.33 -9.50
CA ASP A 422 7.28 5.17 -10.27
C ASP A 422 6.84 6.64 -10.19
N THR A 423 5.52 6.91 -10.24
CA THR A 423 4.96 8.26 -10.04
C THR A 423 5.19 8.77 -8.62
N TRP A 424 5.14 7.90 -7.60
CA TRP A 424 5.46 8.31 -6.23
C TRP A 424 6.92 8.77 -6.12
N ASN A 425 7.82 8.07 -6.81
CA ASN A 425 9.23 8.42 -6.88
C ASN A 425 9.46 9.71 -7.68
N ASP A 426 8.73 9.92 -8.78
CA ASP A 426 8.75 11.20 -9.51
C ASP A 426 8.38 12.37 -8.57
N MET A 427 7.31 12.22 -7.77
CA MET A 427 6.90 13.24 -6.79
C MET A 427 7.95 13.47 -5.70
N LEU A 428 8.50 12.39 -5.13
CA LEU A 428 9.56 12.47 -4.12
C LEU A 428 10.77 13.24 -4.64
N VAL A 429 11.23 12.95 -5.86
CA VAL A 429 12.39 13.59 -6.47
C VAL A 429 12.15 15.08 -6.71
N VAL A 430 10.97 15.46 -7.21
CA VAL A 430 10.63 16.87 -7.38
C VAL A 430 10.66 17.59 -6.04
N ARG A 431 10.07 17.02 -4.97
CA ARG A 431 10.11 17.63 -3.63
C ARG A 431 11.53 17.73 -3.08
N LEU A 432 12.35 16.69 -3.22
CA LEU A 432 13.75 16.72 -2.80
C LEU A 432 14.55 17.81 -3.51
N LEU A 433 14.36 17.98 -4.81
CA LEU A 433 15.02 19.04 -5.59
C LEU A 433 14.54 20.44 -5.18
N GLN A 434 13.25 20.60 -4.90
CA GLN A 434 12.68 21.85 -4.38
C GLN A 434 13.28 22.21 -3.01
N LEU A 435 13.32 21.27 -2.07
CA LEU A 435 13.87 21.49 -0.73
C LEU A 435 15.36 21.81 -0.77
N GLN A 436 16.14 21.13 -1.59
CA GLN A 436 17.56 21.47 -1.79
C GLN A 436 17.79 22.88 -2.31
N LYS A 437 16.88 23.40 -3.17
CA LYS A 437 16.99 24.77 -3.68
C LYS A 437 16.75 25.80 -2.57
N VAL A 438 15.71 25.58 -1.76
CA VAL A 438 15.40 26.45 -0.61
C VAL A 438 16.55 26.46 0.40
N SER A 439 17.07 25.27 0.76
CA SER A 439 18.22 25.20 1.68
C SER A 439 19.49 25.86 1.14
N ALA A 440 19.65 25.98 -0.18
CA ALA A 440 20.78 26.69 -0.78
C ALA A 440 20.58 28.21 -0.74
N SER A 441 19.37 28.72 -1.04
CA SER A 441 19.07 30.15 -0.96
C SER A 441 19.14 30.70 0.47
N ASP A 442 18.70 29.92 1.46
CA ASP A 442 18.75 30.34 2.87
C ASP A 442 20.21 30.50 3.37
N VAL A 443 21.15 29.75 2.80
CA VAL A 443 22.59 29.88 3.10
C VAL A 443 23.20 31.12 2.43
N GLU A 444 22.73 31.49 1.24
CA GLU A 444 23.17 32.70 0.54
C GLU A 444 22.63 33.98 1.21
N ASP A 445 21.37 33.97 1.68
CA ASP A 445 20.73 35.11 2.35
C ASP A 445 21.16 35.28 3.83
N SER A 446 21.66 34.22 4.48
CA SER A 446 22.18 34.28 5.86
C SER A 446 23.66 34.70 5.95
N GLY A 447 24.20 35.26 4.86
CA GLY A 447 25.59 35.70 4.73
C GLY A 447 26.12 36.46 5.95
N PHE A 448 27.05 35.80 6.65
CA PHE A 448 28.08 36.38 7.50
C PHE A 448 29.28 36.81 6.67
#